data_AF-A0A7Y5L8L0-F1
#
_entry.id   AF-A0A7Y5L8L0-F1
#
_cell.length_a   1.000
_cell.length_b   1.000
_cell.length_c   1.000
_cell.angle_alpha   90.00
_cell.angle_beta   90.00
_cell.angle_gamma   90.00
#
_symmetry.space_group_name_H-M   'P 1'
#
loop_
_entity.id
_entity.type
_entity.pdbx_description
1 polymer ?
#
loop_
_entity_poly.entity_id
_entity_poly.type
_entity_poly.pdbx_seq_one_letter_code
_entity_poly.pdbx_strand_id
1 'polypeptide(L)'
;FERNNYFYSKLMTVRDFFAEQRYFNEKRWLMNRMISGWGVVCGLDVTYDRQNRVLVVSPGLAIDCRGREILICEPQAVKLTALEPPCDPTPEPPPHDEERLVLCLEYHDCKTEPVQLTAMACGGEERQEFNRIRDSFKLRLRHEKDVHLPPPYGRLCPLMHNKENDRNETLHGYLCRNLKEGCPDCDEKVCLVLARVVRRSESEDPDRPAVFLDACFKRRLVYSNPVLYDLIHCFHGDLPHVTDMSWKRHHAVERVSWEDFVNLMTEGLWVEFDLPMAAATINKRTFQIAVINEDENTGYRLKRFVPAESIEYHPHPHGGRATFHVSERWRIDELQGYSIPRRHGADIEIILRGSLITGAHGKALDGDFVGGKFPSGNGVQGGDFISWFSVAPGPELKRQ
;
A
#
# COMPACT_ATOMS: atom_id res chain seq x y z
N PHE A 1 13.21 -20.77 -26.32
CA PHE A 1 13.28 -21.97 -25.48
C PHE A 1 13.08 -23.20 -26.33
N GLU A 2 14.00 -24.16 -26.27
CA GLU A 2 13.90 -25.44 -26.97
C GLU A 2 14.06 -26.57 -25.95
N ARG A 3 13.23 -27.61 -26.05
CA ARG A 3 13.29 -28.79 -25.17
C ARG A 3 13.65 -30.03 -25.95
N ASN A 4 14.25 -31.00 -25.27
CA ASN A 4 14.58 -32.26 -25.87
C ASN A 4 13.33 -33.01 -26.35
N ASN A 5 13.32 -33.44 -27.61
CA ASN A 5 12.27 -34.31 -28.16
C ASN A 5 12.70 -35.78 -28.01
N TYR A 6 11.95 -36.54 -27.20
CA TYR A 6 12.22 -37.94 -26.90
C TYR A 6 11.57 -38.86 -27.94
N PHE A 7 12.38 -39.79 -28.48
CA PHE A 7 11.92 -40.86 -29.36
C PHE A 7 12.77 -42.11 -29.16
N TYR A 8 12.25 -43.27 -29.57
CA TYR A 8 12.95 -44.54 -29.39
C TYR A 8 14.30 -44.56 -30.09
N SER A 9 15.30 -45.12 -29.42
CA SER A 9 16.67 -45.26 -29.94
C SER A 9 17.40 -43.95 -30.20
N LYS A 10 16.93 -42.83 -29.64
CA LYS A 10 17.70 -41.57 -29.65
C LYS A 10 18.96 -41.70 -28.79
N LEU A 11 20.12 -41.45 -29.38
CA LEU A 11 21.37 -41.32 -28.63
C LEU A 11 21.35 -40.00 -27.84
N MET A 12 21.51 -40.11 -26.52
CA MET A 12 21.49 -38.97 -25.60
C MET A 12 22.91 -38.57 -25.20
N THR A 13 23.22 -37.29 -25.30
CA THR A 13 24.53 -36.71 -24.94
C THR A 13 24.40 -35.69 -23.81
N VAL A 14 25.53 -35.24 -23.27
CA VAL A 14 25.57 -34.15 -22.27
C VAL A 14 24.83 -32.90 -22.76
N ARG A 15 24.90 -32.60 -24.06
CA ARG A 15 24.19 -31.46 -24.66
C ARG A 15 22.68 -31.58 -24.49
N ASP A 16 22.11 -32.77 -24.65
CA ASP A 16 20.66 -32.99 -24.57
C ASP A 16 20.16 -32.84 -23.13
N PHE A 17 20.88 -33.40 -22.15
CA PHE A 17 20.55 -33.26 -20.74
C PHE A 17 20.77 -31.83 -20.22
N PHE A 18 21.81 -31.15 -20.71
CA PHE A 18 22.03 -29.74 -20.39
C PHE A 18 20.90 -28.86 -20.95
N ALA A 19 20.46 -29.12 -22.18
CA ALA A 19 19.32 -28.41 -22.78
C ALA A 19 18.03 -28.61 -21.96
N GLU A 20 17.80 -29.82 -21.42
CA GLU A 20 16.66 -30.10 -20.57
C GLU A 20 16.70 -29.32 -19.24
N GLN A 21 17.84 -29.32 -18.53
CA GLN A 21 18.00 -28.53 -17.31
C GLN A 21 17.80 -27.04 -17.57
N ARG A 22 18.46 -26.53 -18.61
CA ARG A 22 18.39 -25.13 -19.02
C ARG A 22 16.95 -24.71 -19.36
N TYR A 23 16.21 -25.55 -20.08
CA TYR A 23 14.84 -25.25 -20.47
C TYR A 23 13.92 -24.97 -19.27
N PHE A 24 13.98 -25.83 -18.23
CA PHE A 24 13.16 -25.64 -17.04
C PHE A 24 13.66 -24.51 -16.15
N ASN A 25 14.98 -24.39 -15.98
CA ASN A 25 15.57 -23.32 -15.17
C ASN A 25 15.26 -21.95 -15.76
N GLU A 26 15.53 -21.71 -17.05
CA GLU A 26 15.27 -20.41 -17.66
C GLU A 26 13.78 -20.05 -17.66
N LYS A 27 12.88 -21.03 -17.80
CA LYS A 27 11.43 -20.79 -17.67
C LYS A 27 11.02 -20.40 -16.25
N ARG A 28 11.57 -21.08 -15.24
CA ARG A 28 11.33 -20.75 -13.82
C ARG A 28 11.85 -19.36 -13.50
N TRP A 29 13.08 -19.05 -13.91
CA TRP A 29 13.68 -17.73 -13.74
C TRP A 29 12.90 -16.63 -14.47
N LEU A 30 12.39 -16.91 -15.67
CA LEU A 30 11.53 -16.00 -16.40
C LEU A 30 10.25 -15.66 -15.61
N MET A 31 9.57 -16.67 -15.06
CA MET A 31 8.37 -16.43 -14.25
C MET A 31 8.69 -15.62 -12.99
N ASN A 32 9.76 -15.96 -12.28
CA ASN A 32 10.20 -15.21 -11.11
C ASN A 32 10.47 -13.74 -11.45
N ARG A 33 11.29 -13.47 -12.46
CA ARG A 33 11.68 -12.10 -12.85
C ARG A 33 10.50 -11.29 -13.38
N MET A 34 9.60 -11.89 -14.15
CA MET A 34 8.55 -11.16 -14.89
C MET A 34 7.23 -11.03 -14.13
N ILE A 35 6.89 -11.98 -13.26
CA ILE A 35 5.62 -11.99 -12.53
C ILE A 35 5.84 -11.50 -11.09
N SER A 36 6.74 -12.14 -10.36
CA SER A 36 7.00 -11.82 -8.95
C SER A 36 7.95 -10.63 -8.79
N GLY A 37 8.83 -10.42 -9.76
CA GLY A 37 9.96 -9.51 -9.64
C GLY A 37 11.13 -10.13 -8.88
N TRP A 38 12.04 -9.29 -8.40
CA TRP A 38 13.23 -9.70 -7.67
C TRP A 38 13.38 -8.92 -6.37
N GLY A 39 14.13 -9.47 -5.42
CA GLY A 39 14.22 -8.95 -4.05
C GLY A 39 14.29 -10.06 -3.00
N VAL A 40 14.25 -9.66 -1.74
CA VAL A 40 14.05 -10.56 -0.59
C VAL A 40 12.59 -10.99 -0.55
N VAL A 41 12.35 -12.30 -0.47
CA VAL A 41 11.01 -12.89 -0.34
C VAL A 41 10.64 -13.03 1.14
N CYS A 42 11.55 -13.56 1.96
CA CYS A 42 11.38 -13.72 3.40
C CYS A 42 12.73 -13.91 4.12
N GLY A 43 12.77 -13.65 5.43
CA GLY A 43 13.98 -13.81 6.26
C GLY A 43 15.10 -12.87 5.84
N LEU A 44 16.36 -13.32 5.86
CA LEU A 44 17.55 -12.55 5.43
C LEU A 44 17.80 -11.26 6.24
N ASP A 45 17.38 -11.24 7.49
CA ASP A 45 17.61 -10.12 8.40
C ASP A 45 19.07 -10.05 8.80
N VAL A 46 19.59 -8.83 8.87
CA VAL A 46 20.98 -8.57 9.22
C VAL A 46 21.01 -8.00 10.62
N THR A 47 21.80 -8.61 11.50
CA THR A 47 22.09 -8.09 12.83
C THR A 47 23.60 -7.90 12.99
N TYR A 48 24.01 -6.98 13.85
CA TYR A 48 25.42 -6.74 14.14
C TYR A 48 25.79 -7.29 15.52
N ASP A 49 26.66 -8.29 15.55
CA ASP A 49 27.26 -8.79 16.78
C ASP A 49 28.48 -7.93 17.13
N ARG A 50 28.33 -7.12 18.18
CA ARG A 50 29.38 -6.21 18.68
C ARG A 50 30.57 -6.95 19.27
N GLN A 51 30.38 -8.13 19.89
CA GLN A 51 31.46 -8.86 20.56
C GLN A 51 32.43 -9.44 19.54
N ASN A 52 31.88 -10.07 18.51
CA ASN A 52 32.68 -10.73 17.47
C ASN A 52 32.98 -9.83 16.26
N ARG A 53 32.41 -8.62 16.22
CA ARG A 53 32.53 -7.65 15.11
C ARG A 53 32.14 -8.26 13.76
N VAL A 54 31.05 -9.02 13.75
CA VAL A 54 30.51 -9.70 12.56
C VAL A 54 29.06 -9.27 12.30
N LEU A 55 28.71 -9.20 11.03
CA LEU A 55 27.32 -9.13 10.59
C LEU A 55 26.77 -10.54 10.51
N VAL A 56 25.62 -10.79 11.11
CA VAL A 56 24.94 -12.08 11.06
C VAL A 56 23.71 -11.94 10.18
N VAL A 57 23.69 -12.68 9.07
CA VAL A 57 22.54 -12.79 8.17
C VAL A 57 21.71 -14.00 8.57
N SER A 58 20.42 -13.80 8.86
CA SER A 58 19.51 -14.89 9.19
C SER A 58 19.13 -15.73 7.95
N PRO A 59 18.69 -16.98 8.14
CA PRO A 59 18.14 -17.79 7.06
C PRO A 59 17.00 -17.09 6.33
N GLY A 60 16.85 -17.37 5.03
CA GLY A 60 15.80 -16.78 4.22
C GLY A 60 15.96 -17.03 2.73
N LEU A 61 15.04 -16.46 1.96
CA LEU A 61 14.92 -16.65 0.52
C LEU A 61 14.93 -15.31 -0.20
N ALA A 62 15.69 -15.24 -1.28
CA ALA A 62 15.69 -14.12 -2.21
C ALA A 62 15.59 -14.60 -3.66
N ILE A 63 15.17 -13.69 -4.53
CA ILE A 63 15.19 -13.82 -5.98
C ILE A 63 16.08 -12.72 -6.51
N ASP A 64 17.08 -13.07 -7.31
CA ASP A 64 17.92 -12.08 -7.97
C ASP A 64 17.24 -11.47 -9.20
N CYS A 65 17.82 -10.41 -9.76
CA CYS A 65 17.27 -9.73 -10.94
C CYS A 65 17.13 -10.61 -12.19
N ARG A 66 17.83 -11.74 -12.28
CA ARG A 66 17.74 -12.70 -13.38
C ARG A 66 16.65 -13.73 -13.14
N GLY A 67 16.04 -13.73 -11.95
CA GLY A 67 15.00 -14.66 -11.52
C GLY A 67 15.54 -15.90 -10.80
N ARG A 68 16.84 -15.95 -10.49
CA ARG A 68 17.47 -17.08 -9.79
C ARG A 68 17.18 -16.99 -8.31
N GLU A 69 16.82 -18.12 -7.73
CA GLU A 69 16.53 -18.26 -6.32
C GLU A 69 17.82 -18.41 -5.49
N ILE A 70 17.89 -17.68 -4.38
CA ILE A 70 19.00 -17.71 -3.44
C ILE A 70 18.44 -18.09 -2.07
N LEU A 71 18.74 -19.32 -1.63
CA LEU A 71 18.30 -19.85 -0.35
C LEU A 71 19.47 -19.90 0.64
N ILE A 72 19.29 -19.26 1.79
CA ILE A 72 20.20 -19.35 2.94
C ILE A 72 19.49 -20.16 4.02
N CYS A 73 19.97 -21.38 4.29
CA CYS A 73 19.35 -22.28 5.27
C CYS A 73 19.84 -22.05 6.71
N GLU A 74 21.07 -21.54 6.87
CA GLU A 74 21.75 -21.40 8.16
C GLU A 74 22.30 -19.98 8.33
N PRO A 75 22.35 -19.42 9.56
CA PRO A 75 22.90 -18.10 9.80
C PRO A 75 24.32 -17.96 9.27
N GLN A 76 24.60 -16.87 8.55
CA GLN A 76 25.91 -16.61 7.95
C GLN A 76 26.58 -15.43 8.63
N ALA A 77 27.81 -15.62 9.10
CA ALA A 77 28.62 -14.57 9.70
C ALA A 77 29.56 -13.94 8.67
N VAL A 78 29.46 -12.62 8.47
CA VAL A 78 30.30 -11.83 7.56
C VAL A 78 31.17 -10.89 8.38
N LYS A 79 32.50 -11.05 8.25
CA LYS A 79 33.46 -10.17 8.93
C LYS A 79 33.50 -8.82 8.22
N LEU A 80 33.44 -7.73 9.01
CA LEU A 80 33.51 -6.36 8.49
C LEU A 80 34.84 -6.01 7.78
N THR A 81 35.90 -6.78 8.05
CA THR A 81 37.23 -6.58 7.44
C THR A 81 37.36 -7.18 6.04
N ALA A 82 36.38 -7.97 5.58
CA ALA A 82 36.46 -8.74 4.34
C ALA A 82 36.12 -7.92 3.08
N LEU A 83 36.69 -6.72 2.94
CA LEU A 83 36.72 -6.03 1.66
C LEU A 83 37.81 -6.71 0.82
N GLU A 84 37.43 -7.38 -0.27
CA GLU A 84 38.39 -7.77 -1.30
C GLU A 84 39.06 -6.48 -1.80
N PRO A 85 40.40 -6.36 -1.79
CA PRO A 85 41.04 -5.15 -2.28
C PRO A 85 40.66 -4.94 -3.75
N PRO A 86 40.36 -3.69 -4.17
CA PRO A 86 40.14 -3.39 -5.57
C PRO A 86 41.34 -3.86 -6.41
N CYS A 87 41.09 -4.42 -7.59
CA CYS A 87 42.15 -4.80 -8.52
C CYS A 87 42.89 -3.59 -9.13
N ASP A 88 42.51 -2.36 -8.75
CA ASP A 88 43.19 -1.12 -9.14
C ASP A 88 44.06 -0.60 -7.99
N PRO A 89 45.39 -0.50 -8.17
CA PRO A 89 46.29 0.11 -7.21
C PRO A 89 46.25 1.63 -7.35
N THR A 90 45.12 2.27 -7.05
CA THR A 90 45.07 3.72 -6.83
C THR A 90 45.03 4.01 -5.33
N PRO A 91 46.06 4.66 -4.76
CA PRO A 91 46.10 5.01 -3.37
C PRO A 91 45.39 6.35 -3.16
N GLU A 92 44.07 6.32 -2.97
CA GLU A 92 43.37 7.45 -2.36
C GLU A 92 42.45 6.93 -1.26
N PRO A 93 42.87 6.95 0.01
CA PRO A 93 41.94 6.80 1.12
C PRO A 93 40.97 7.99 1.08
N PRO A 94 39.64 7.78 1.02
CA PRO A 94 38.72 8.90 1.08
C PRO A 94 38.90 9.63 2.42
N PRO A 95 38.95 10.97 2.43
CA PRO A 95 39.13 11.78 3.63
C PRO A 95 37.79 11.95 4.37
N HIS A 96 37.15 10.84 4.74
CA HIS A 96 35.88 10.88 5.44
C HIS A 96 35.93 10.01 6.68
N ASP A 97 35.62 10.61 7.83
CA ASP A 97 35.40 9.95 9.13
C ASP A 97 34.27 8.89 9.12
N GLU A 98 33.57 8.73 7.99
CA GLU A 98 32.49 7.77 7.79
C GLU A 98 32.70 6.91 6.53
N GLU A 99 32.82 5.60 6.73
CA GLU A 99 32.83 4.59 5.66
C GLU A 99 31.44 3.97 5.51
N ARG A 100 30.89 4.02 4.29
CA ARG A 100 29.55 3.49 3.99
C ARG A 100 29.67 2.24 3.13
N LEU A 101 29.27 1.11 3.70
CA LEU A 101 29.31 -0.21 3.10
C LEU A 101 27.90 -0.75 2.91
N VAL A 102 27.73 -1.60 1.92
CA VAL A 102 26.50 -2.30 1.60
C VAL A 102 26.77 -3.79 1.60
N LEU A 103 25.93 -4.56 2.30
CA LEU A 103 25.97 -6.01 2.29
C LEU A 103 25.14 -6.54 1.12
N CYS A 104 25.84 -7.18 0.18
CA CYS A 104 25.29 -7.71 -1.05
C CYS A 104 25.12 -9.22 -0.98
N LEU A 105 23.96 -9.71 -1.41
CA LEU A 105 23.71 -11.12 -1.68
C LEU A 105 23.77 -11.38 -3.19
N GLU A 106 24.61 -12.33 -3.60
CA GLU A 106 24.84 -12.70 -5.00
C GLU A 106 24.68 -14.22 -5.18
N TYR A 107 23.97 -14.65 -6.23
CA TYR A 107 23.89 -16.06 -6.60
C TYR A 107 25.23 -16.55 -7.18
N HIS A 108 25.61 -17.79 -6.86
CA HIS A 108 26.86 -18.39 -7.33
C HIS A 108 26.72 -19.88 -7.61
N ASP A 109 27.11 -20.31 -8.81
CA ASP A 109 27.22 -21.72 -9.17
C ASP A 109 28.50 -22.31 -8.56
N CYS A 110 28.35 -23.20 -7.58
CA CYS A 110 29.49 -23.91 -6.99
C CYS A 110 29.62 -25.30 -7.63
N LYS A 111 30.70 -25.51 -8.41
CA LYS A 111 31.04 -26.84 -8.92
C LYS A 111 31.58 -27.70 -7.77
N THR A 112 31.02 -28.89 -7.60
CA THR A 112 31.29 -29.82 -6.49
C THR A 112 31.55 -31.22 -7.04
N GLU A 113 32.13 -32.10 -6.20
CA GLU A 113 32.52 -33.46 -6.59
C GLU A 113 33.51 -33.47 -7.77
N PRO A 114 34.76 -32.99 -7.55
CA PRO A 114 35.77 -33.00 -8.60
C PRO A 114 36.14 -34.44 -9.00
N VAL A 115 36.28 -34.67 -10.30
CA VAL A 115 36.68 -35.94 -10.90
C VAL A 115 37.86 -35.69 -11.84
N GLN A 116 38.88 -36.54 -11.70
CA GLN A 116 40.01 -36.56 -12.63
C GLN A 116 39.64 -37.40 -13.84
N LEU A 117 39.70 -36.79 -15.03
CA LEU A 117 39.50 -37.51 -16.29
C LEU A 117 40.87 -37.96 -16.81
N THR A 118 41.02 -39.26 -16.98
CA THR A 118 42.21 -39.84 -17.63
C THR A 118 42.26 -39.37 -19.09
N ALA A 119 43.43 -38.90 -19.51
CA ALA A 119 43.65 -38.48 -20.89
C ALA A 119 43.37 -39.65 -21.86
N MET A 120 42.48 -39.42 -22.84
CA MET A 120 42.11 -40.45 -23.84
C MET A 120 43.18 -40.66 -24.93
N ALA A 121 44.27 -39.89 -24.94
CA ALA A 121 45.34 -40.02 -25.92
C ALA A 121 46.73 -39.88 -25.26
N CYS A 122 47.73 -40.62 -25.79
CA CYS A 122 49.12 -40.57 -25.35
C CYS A 122 49.69 -39.15 -25.55
N GLY A 123 49.68 -38.34 -24.49
CA GLY A 123 50.16 -36.95 -24.48
C GLY A 123 49.14 -35.90 -24.02
N GLY A 124 47.92 -36.28 -23.64
CA GLY A 124 46.94 -35.34 -23.08
C GLY A 124 47.18 -35.05 -21.59
N GLU A 125 47.04 -33.78 -21.19
CA GLU A 125 47.04 -33.39 -19.78
C GLU A 125 45.79 -33.92 -19.06
N GLU A 126 45.95 -34.27 -17.78
CA GLU A 126 44.82 -34.63 -16.91
C GLU A 126 43.85 -33.46 -16.81
N ARG A 127 42.57 -33.70 -17.11
CA ARG A 127 41.52 -32.68 -17.01
C ARG A 127 40.69 -32.94 -15.77
N GLN A 128 40.60 -31.96 -14.90
CA GLN A 128 39.70 -32.00 -13.75
C GLN A 128 38.34 -31.44 -14.15
N GLU A 129 37.30 -32.25 -14.01
CA GLU A 129 35.90 -31.85 -14.18
C GLU A 129 35.13 -32.04 -12.88
N PHE A 130 33.85 -31.64 -12.86
CA PHE A 130 33.01 -31.71 -11.66
C PHE A 130 31.69 -32.42 -11.96
N ASN A 131 31.28 -33.34 -11.09
CA ASN A 131 30.04 -34.10 -11.31
C ASN A 131 28.77 -33.29 -11.03
N ARG A 132 28.83 -32.30 -10.14
CA ARG A 132 27.64 -31.58 -9.67
C ARG A 132 27.83 -30.07 -9.64
N ILE A 133 26.76 -29.35 -9.92
CA ILE A 133 26.65 -27.92 -9.70
C ILE A 133 25.69 -27.73 -8.52
N ARG A 134 26.14 -27.01 -7.50
CA ARG A 134 25.35 -26.62 -6.34
C ARG A 134 24.98 -25.15 -6.46
N ASP A 135 23.69 -24.87 -6.41
CA ASP A 135 23.17 -23.53 -6.22
C ASP A 135 23.68 -22.99 -4.88
N SER A 136 24.51 -21.95 -4.94
CA SER A 136 25.15 -21.35 -3.78
C SER A 136 25.05 -19.84 -3.86
N PHE A 137 25.67 -19.16 -2.90
CA PHE A 137 25.60 -17.71 -2.77
C PHE A 137 26.93 -17.13 -2.27
N LYS A 138 27.11 -15.84 -2.50
CA LYS A 138 28.20 -15.03 -1.95
C LYS A 138 27.62 -13.83 -1.22
N LEU A 139 28.11 -13.61 -0.01
CA LEU A 139 27.87 -12.40 0.76
C LEU A 139 29.10 -11.50 0.63
N ARG A 140 28.92 -10.31 0.08
CA ARG A 140 30.02 -9.37 -0.20
C ARG A 140 29.72 -8.01 0.41
N LEU A 141 30.73 -7.42 1.05
CA LEU A 141 30.70 -6.01 1.43
C LEU A 141 31.25 -5.21 0.25
N ARG A 142 30.50 -4.20 -0.19
CA ARG A 142 30.91 -3.28 -1.25
C ARG A 142 30.72 -1.85 -0.77
N HIS A 143 31.48 -0.89 -1.29
CA HIS A 143 31.19 0.51 -1.00
C HIS A 143 29.87 0.92 -1.63
N GLU A 144 29.12 1.79 -0.93
CA GLU A 144 27.82 2.28 -1.41
C GLU A 144 27.89 2.91 -2.80
N LYS A 145 29.03 3.53 -3.15
CA LYS A 145 29.28 4.17 -4.45
C LYS A 145 29.41 3.18 -5.61
N ASP A 146 29.82 1.95 -5.33
CA ASP A 146 30.12 0.94 -6.36
C ASP A 146 28.90 0.07 -6.67
N VAL A 147 27.81 0.26 -5.94
CA VAL A 147 26.57 -0.51 -6.06
C VAL A 147 25.52 0.35 -6.75
N HIS A 148 24.94 -0.19 -7.82
CA HIS A 148 23.75 0.40 -8.41
C HIS A 148 22.56 0.23 -7.45
N LEU A 149 22.16 1.32 -6.80
CA LEU A 149 21.01 1.35 -5.90
C LEU A 149 19.78 1.84 -6.68
N PRO A 150 18.84 0.95 -7.04
CA PRO A 150 17.64 1.38 -7.75
C PRO A 150 16.87 2.42 -6.90
N PRO A 151 16.20 3.39 -7.53
CA PRO A 151 15.33 4.30 -6.80
C PRO A 151 14.23 3.49 -6.10
N PRO A 152 13.77 3.92 -4.91
CA PRO A 152 12.67 3.24 -4.23
C PRO A 152 11.45 3.22 -5.16
N TYR A 153 10.87 2.04 -5.37
CA TYR A 153 9.62 1.88 -6.11
C TYR A 153 8.50 2.65 -5.39
N GLY A 154 7.54 3.18 -6.17
CA GLY A 154 6.29 3.68 -5.62
C GLY A 154 6.21 5.20 -5.38
N ARG A 155 6.98 6.02 -6.10
CA ARG A 155 6.93 7.48 -5.84
C ARG A 155 5.58 8.14 -6.17
N LEU A 156 4.76 7.64 -7.09
CA LEU A 156 3.38 8.10 -7.34
C LEU A 156 2.62 7.10 -8.24
N CYS A 157 1.28 7.13 -8.19
CA CYS A 157 0.45 6.51 -9.22
C CYS A 157 0.83 7.13 -10.59
N PRO A 158 1.20 6.33 -11.60
CA PRO A 158 1.69 6.87 -12.87
C PRO A 158 0.69 7.75 -13.62
N LEU A 159 -0.62 7.53 -13.38
CA LEU A 159 -1.70 8.33 -13.94
C LEU A 159 -1.83 9.71 -13.28
N MET A 160 -1.24 9.91 -12.10
CA MET A 160 -1.28 11.19 -11.38
C MET A 160 -0.21 12.17 -11.89
N HIS A 161 0.85 11.68 -12.55
CA HIS A 161 1.95 12.52 -13.05
C HIS A 161 1.66 13.12 -14.44
N ASN A 162 0.67 12.59 -15.17
CA ASN A 162 0.34 13.03 -16.53
C ASN A 162 -0.71 14.15 -16.62
N LYS A 163 -0.91 14.95 -15.56
CA LYS A 163 -1.81 16.13 -15.64
C LYS A 163 -1.26 17.29 -16.49
N GLU A 164 0.02 17.29 -16.87
CA GLU A 164 0.60 18.33 -17.73
C GLU A 164 0.29 18.13 -19.21
N ASN A 165 -0.09 16.92 -19.64
CA ASN A 165 -0.56 16.66 -20.99
C ASN A 165 -2.05 16.35 -20.92
N ASP A 166 -2.87 17.19 -21.54
CA ASP A 166 -4.35 17.20 -21.58
C ASP A 166 -5.02 15.95 -22.22
N ARG A 167 -4.40 14.78 -22.08
CA ARG A 167 -4.91 13.49 -22.54
C ARG A 167 -5.33 12.68 -21.33
N ASN A 168 -6.64 12.45 -21.22
CA ASN A 168 -7.22 11.44 -20.33
C ASN A 168 -6.67 10.06 -20.70
N GLU A 169 -5.54 9.69 -20.13
CA GLU A 169 -4.94 8.39 -20.33
C GLU A 169 -5.62 7.36 -19.41
N THR A 170 -6.15 6.31 -20.01
CA THR A 170 -6.65 5.16 -19.24
C THR A 170 -5.48 4.35 -18.69
N LEU A 171 -5.68 3.65 -17.58
CA LEU A 171 -4.70 2.71 -17.03
C LEU A 171 -4.22 1.71 -18.08
N HIS A 172 -5.14 1.20 -18.90
CA HIS A 172 -4.81 0.29 -19.99
C HIS A 172 -3.89 0.93 -21.03
N GLY A 173 -4.14 2.19 -21.42
CA GLY A 173 -3.28 2.93 -22.34
C GLY A 173 -1.85 3.08 -21.80
N TYR A 174 -1.73 3.47 -20.52
CA TYR A 174 -0.45 3.58 -19.84
C TYR A 174 0.30 2.25 -19.83
N LEU A 175 -0.36 1.17 -19.38
CA LEU A 175 0.23 -0.16 -19.34
C LEU A 175 0.64 -0.64 -20.73
N CYS A 176 -0.18 -0.41 -21.76
CA CYS A 176 0.17 -0.76 -23.14
C CYS A 176 1.41 -0.02 -23.65
N ARG A 177 1.67 1.22 -23.23
CA ARG A 177 2.91 1.92 -23.61
C ARG A 177 4.10 1.36 -22.87
N ASN A 178 4.01 1.24 -21.54
CA ASN A 178 5.13 0.75 -20.73
C ASN A 178 5.49 -0.70 -21.04
N LEU A 179 4.50 -1.57 -21.29
CA LEU A 179 4.77 -2.95 -21.68
C LEU A 179 5.39 -3.05 -23.09
N LYS A 180 5.24 -2.02 -23.94
CA LYS A 180 5.90 -1.95 -25.26
C LYS A 180 7.35 -1.47 -25.19
N GLU A 181 7.79 -0.86 -24.08
CA GLU A 181 9.20 -0.45 -23.88
C GLU A 181 10.14 -1.66 -23.71
N GLY A 182 9.58 -2.86 -23.60
CA GLY A 182 10.32 -4.11 -23.45
C GLY A 182 10.41 -4.58 -22.01
N CYS A 183 11.00 -5.76 -21.81
CA CYS A 183 11.20 -6.31 -20.48
C CYS A 183 12.44 -5.66 -19.85
N PRO A 184 12.40 -5.24 -18.58
CA PRO A 184 13.53 -4.57 -17.94
C PRO A 184 14.73 -5.50 -17.85
N ASP A 185 15.87 -5.14 -18.44
CA ASP A 185 17.10 -5.93 -18.40
C ASP A 185 17.77 -5.97 -17.04
N CYS A 186 18.45 -7.09 -16.74
CA CYS A 186 19.30 -7.16 -15.55
C CYS A 186 20.78 -7.04 -15.95
N ASP A 187 21.42 -5.97 -15.52
CA ASP A 187 22.86 -5.76 -15.63
C ASP A 187 23.68 -6.76 -14.81
N GLU A 188 24.92 -7.03 -15.23
CA GLU A 188 25.77 -8.09 -14.66
C GLU A 188 26.23 -7.85 -13.21
N LYS A 189 26.05 -6.63 -12.67
CA LYS A 189 26.54 -6.23 -11.34
C LYS A 189 25.42 -6.01 -10.32
N VAL A 190 24.31 -6.74 -10.40
CA VAL A 190 23.22 -6.56 -9.44
C VAL A 190 23.56 -7.21 -8.11
N CYS A 191 23.91 -6.35 -7.16
CA CYS A 191 23.95 -6.64 -5.74
C CYS A 191 22.52 -6.56 -5.18
N LEU A 192 22.00 -7.67 -4.62
CA LEU A 192 20.81 -7.60 -3.81
C LEU A 192 21.17 -7.05 -2.43
N VAL A 193 20.73 -5.83 -2.16
CA VAL A 193 21.03 -5.12 -0.91
C VAL A 193 20.26 -5.74 0.25
N LEU A 194 20.99 -6.26 1.24
CA LEU A 194 20.42 -6.75 2.50
C LEU A 194 20.44 -5.69 3.59
N ALA A 195 21.54 -4.95 3.72
CA ALA A 195 21.71 -3.91 4.72
C ALA A 195 22.79 -2.90 4.34
N ARG A 196 22.72 -1.71 4.93
CA ARG A 196 23.78 -0.70 4.91
C ARG A 196 24.48 -0.65 6.25
N VAL A 197 25.80 -0.57 6.20
CA VAL A 197 26.65 -0.42 7.37
C VAL A 197 27.40 0.90 7.26
N VAL A 198 27.25 1.76 8.26
CA VAL A 198 28.04 2.98 8.39
C VAL A 198 29.04 2.77 9.51
N ARG A 199 30.33 2.79 9.16
CA ARG A 199 31.44 2.70 10.10
C ARG A 199 32.03 4.08 10.34
N ARG A 200 32.28 4.40 11.60
CA ARG A 200 32.86 5.66 12.06
C ARG A 200 34.09 5.40 12.91
N SER A 201 34.95 6.41 13.04
CA SER A 201 35.98 6.45 14.10
C SER A 201 35.30 6.34 15.47
N GLU A 202 35.94 5.66 16.43
CA GLU A 202 35.35 5.41 17.75
C GLU A 202 34.93 6.72 18.42
N SER A 203 33.66 6.81 18.82
CA SER A 203 33.09 7.92 19.58
C SER A 203 32.30 7.32 20.75
N GLU A 204 32.43 7.90 21.95
CA GLU A 204 31.75 7.46 23.17
C GLU A 204 30.26 7.88 23.22
N ASP A 205 29.73 8.52 22.17
CA ASP A 205 28.35 8.99 22.10
C ASP A 205 27.37 7.82 21.80
N PRO A 206 26.42 7.50 22.70
CA PRO A 206 25.44 6.43 22.48
C PRO A 206 24.49 6.69 21.30
N ASP A 207 24.25 7.95 20.91
CA ASP A 207 23.45 8.31 19.73
C ASP A 207 24.24 8.19 18.42
N ARG A 208 25.57 8.01 18.49
CA ARG A 208 26.47 7.86 17.34
C ARG A 208 27.39 6.65 17.50
N PRO A 209 26.86 5.42 17.36
CA PRO A 209 27.66 4.22 17.49
C PRO A 209 28.75 4.16 16.41
N ALA A 210 29.91 3.58 16.76
CA ALA A 210 31.03 3.35 15.84
C ALA A 210 30.62 2.50 14.61
N VAL A 211 29.58 1.67 14.75
CA VAL A 211 28.95 0.93 13.65
C VAL A 211 27.44 1.12 13.75
N PHE A 212 26.86 1.73 12.73
CA PHE A 212 25.40 1.84 12.56
C PHE A 212 24.95 0.89 11.44
N LEU A 213 23.95 0.07 11.73
CA LEU A 213 23.37 -0.89 10.80
C LEU A 213 21.95 -0.45 10.43
N ASP A 214 21.71 -0.21 9.15
CA ASP A 214 20.37 -0.01 8.59
C ASP A 214 20.00 -1.26 7.77
N ALA A 215 19.27 -2.17 8.41
CA ALA A 215 18.84 -3.44 7.81
C ALA A 215 17.70 -3.29 6.79
N CYS A 216 17.10 -2.10 6.65
CA CYS A 216 16.01 -1.83 5.71
C CYS A 216 16.43 -0.86 4.59
N PHE A 217 17.69 -0.40 4.59
CA PHE A 217 18.20 0.55 3.60
C PHE A 217 18.01 0.06 2.17
N LYS A 218 17.07 0.69 1.44
CA LYS A 218 16.73 0.35 0.04
C LYS A 218 16.55 -1.15 -0.20
N ARG A 219 16.11 -1.88 0.83
CA ARG A 219 15.92 -3.33 0.77
C ARG A 219 14.74 -3.61 -0.14
N ARG A 220 15.01 -4.30 -1.25
CA ARG A 220 13.98 -4.64 -2.23
C ARG A 220 13.23 -5.88 -1.74
N LEU A 221 11.92 -5.77 -1.58
CA LEU A 221 11.04 -6.87 -1.17
C LEU A 221 10.23 -7.39 -2.35
N VAL A 222 10.05 -8.71 -2.41
CA VAL A 222 9.09 -9.36 -3.31
C VAL A 222 7.80 -9.56 -2.54
N TYR A 223 6.73 -8.92 -2.98
CA TYR A 223 5.42 -9.04 -2.35
C TYR A 223 4.66 -10.21 -2.98
N SER A 224 4.19 -11.15 -2.14
CA SER A 224 3.28 -12.20 -2.60
C SER A 224 1.89 -11.63 -2.86
N ASN A 225 1.08 -12.30 -3.69
CA ASN A 225 -0.30 -11.88 -3.93
C ASN A 225 -1.10 -11.70 -2.61
N PRO A 226 -1.05 -12.65 -1.64
CA PRO A 226 -1.69 -12.43 -0.34
C PRO A 226 -1.22 -11.16 0.36
N VAL A 227 0.08 -10.90 0.43
CA VAL A 227 0.60 -9.67 1.07
C VAL A 227 0.12 -8.42 0.34
N LEU A 228 0.07 -8.43 -1.00
CA LEU A 228 -0.48 -7.32 -1.77
C LEU A 228 -1.96 -7.10 -1.47
N TYR A 229 -2.76 -8.17 -1.38
CA TYR A 229 -4.18 -8.07 -0.98
C TYR A 229 -4.34 -7.57 0.45
N ASP A 230 -3.53 -8.05 1.39
CA ASP A 230 -3.55 -7.60 2.78
C ASP A 230 -3.17 -6.12 2.89
N LEU A 231 -2.19 -5.65 2.10
CA LEU A 231 -1.83 -4.23 2.03
C LEU A 231 -2.97 -3.40 1.45
N ILE A 232 -3.60 -3.85 0.36
CA ILE A 232 -4.76 -3.16 -0.23
C ILE A 232 -5.90 -3.10 0.81
N HIS A 233 -6.20 -4.20 1.49
CA HIS A 233 -7.22 -4.26 2.54
C HIS A 233 -6.83 -3.42 3.77
N CYS A 234 -5.55 -3.29 4.09
CA CYS A 234 -5.11 -2.43 5.18
C CYS A 234 -5.46 -0.96 4.90
N PHE A 235 -5.31 -0.50 3.66
CA PHE A 235 -5.61 0.88 3.27
C PHE A 235 -7.07 1.12 2.88
N HIS A 236 -7.74 0.13 2.29
CA HIS A 236 -9.09 0.23 1.71
C HIS A 236 -10.15 -0.68 2.36
N GLY A 237 -9.74 -1.65 3.17
CA GLY A 237 -10.62 -2.48 3.99
C GLY A 237 -10.76 -1.94 5.41
N ASP A 238 -11.80 -2.36 6.11
CA ASP A 238 -12.17 -1.90 7.46
C ASP A 238 -12.35 -0.38 7.56
N LEU A 239 -12.98 0.23 6.56
CA LEU A 239 -13.42 1.61 6.64
C LEU A 239 -14.71 1.67 7.47
N PRO A 240 -14.91 2.72 8.28
CA PRO A 240 -16.22 2.95 8.89
C PRO A 240 -17.21 3.33 7.78
N HIS A 241 -18.40 2.77 7.82
CA HIS A 241 -19.49 3.08 6.92
C HIS A 241 -20.74 3.48 7.72
N VAL A 242 -21.61 4.25 7.09
CA VAL A 242 -22.97 4.45 7.59
C VAL A 242 -23.80 3.23 7.20
N THR A 243 -24.45 2.59 8.16
CA THR A 243 -25.25 1.37 7.94
C THR A 243 -26.75 1.63 7.96
N ASP A 244 -27.18 2.62 8.74
CA ASP A 244 -28.59 2.99 8.85
C ASP A 244 -28.78 4.47 9.22
N MET A 245 -30.01 4.97 9.05
CA MET A 245 -30.39 6.35 9.41
C MET A 245 -31.87 6.45 9.78
N SER A 246 -32.24 7.45 10.59
CA SER A 246 -33.61 7.61 11.07
C SER A 246 -34.63 7.97 9.97
N TRP A 247 -34.21 8.68 8.92
CA TRP A 247 -35.07 9.13 7.82
C TRP A 247 -34.96 8.25 6.56
N LYS A 248 -34.50 7.00 6.69
CA LYS A 248 -34.28 6.08 5.55
C LYS A 248 -35.47 5.93 4.61
N ARG A 249 -36.69 5.89 5.16
CA ARG A 249 -37.95 5.79 4.38
C ARG A 249 -38.32 7.07 3.64
N HIS A 250 -37.75 8.20 4.05
CA HIS A 250 -38.00 9.52 3.49
C HIS A 250 -36.90 9.96 2.53
N HIS A 251 -35.77 9.24 2.45
CA HIS A 251 -34.69 9.57 1.52
C HIS A 251 -35.21 9.65 0.08
N ALA A 252 -34.88 10.77 -0.59
CA ALA A 252 -35.29 11.11 -1.95
C ALA A 252 -36.81 11.14 -2.18
N VAL A 253 -37.62 11.25 -1.11
CA VAL A 253 -39.07 11.44 -1.22
C VAL A 253 -39.38 12.92 -1.44
N GLU A 254 -40.18 13.22 -2.47
CA GLU A 254 -40.52 14.59 -2.87
C GLU A 254 -41.61 15.25 -1.99
N ARG A 255 -42.37 14.46 -1.23
CA ARG A 255 -43.49 14.95 -0.40
C ARG A 255 -43.59 14.22 0.93
N VAL A 256 -42.73 14.56 1.88
CA VAL A 256 -42.87 14.18 3.29
C VAL A 256 -43.95 15.04 3.94
N SER A 257 -44.82 14.44 4.76
CA SER A 257 -45.88 15.19 5.45
C SER A 257 -45.27 16.15 6.48
N TRP A 258 -45.94 17.27 6.74
CA TRP A 258 -45.47 18.23 7.74
C TRP A 258 -45.41 17.62 9.15
N GLU A 259 -46.35 16.73 9.48
CA GLU A 259 -46.37 16.03 10.77
C GLU A 259 -45.16 15.10 10.92
N ASP A 260 -44.83 14.31 9.89
CA ASP A 260 -43.65 13.44 9.89
C ASP A 260 -42.37 14.27 10.01
N PHE A 261 -42.29 15.40 9.30
CA PHE A 261 -41.15 16.31 9.39
C PHE A 261 -40.98 16.88 10.80
N VAL A 262 -42.06 17.31 11.46
CA VAL A 262 -42.01 17.79 12.85
C VAL A 262 -41.56 16.69 13.80
N ASN A 263 -42.04 15.46 13.61
CA ASN A 263 -41.62 14.32 14.43
C ASN A 263 -40.12 14.04 14.27
N LEU A 264 -39.61 13.98 13.03
CA LEU A 264 -38.18 13.77 12.74
C LEU A 264 -37.28 14.84 13.41
N MET A 265 -37.68 16.11 13.32
CA MET A 265 -36.91 17.22 13.90
C MET A 265 -37.04 17.30 15.42
N THR A 266 -38.06 16.68 16.02
CA THR A 266 -38.29 16.66 17.47
C THR A 266 -37.59 15.48 18.13
N GLU A 267 -37.65 14.28 17.53
CA GLU A 267 -36.99 13.08 18.05
C GLU A 267 -35.47 13.13 17.89
N GLY A 268 -34.97 13.88 16.89
CA GLY A 268 -33.57 13.98 16.55
C GLY A 268 -33.20 13.05 15.39
N LEU A 269 -32.30 13.52 14.53
CA LEU A 269 -31.89 12.81 13.33
C LEU A 269 -30.63 12.01 13.64
N TRP A 270 -30.71 10.69 13.52
CA TRP A 270 -29.58 9.82 13.85
C TRP A 270 -29.06 9.03 12.64
N VAL A 271 -27.76 8.70 12.70
CA VAL A 271 -27.09 7.77 11.80
C VAL A 271 -26.36 6.70 12.61
N GLU A 272 -26.25 5.50 12.05
CA GLU A 272 -25.51 4.38 12.62
C GLU A 272 -24.27 4.06 11.81
N PHE A 273 -23.21 3.70 12.53
CA PHE A 273 -21.93 3.26 11.99
C PHE A 273 -21.69 1.79 12.32
N ASP A 274 -21.05 1.05 11.41
CA ASP A 274 -20.60 -0.34 11.61
C ASP A 274 -19.37 -0.45 12.53
N LEU A 275 -18.61 0.63 12.67
CA LEU A 275 -17.39 0.71 13.48
C LEU A 275 -17.46 1.84 14.51
N PRO A 276 -16.75 1.71 15.64
CA PRO A 276 -16.69 2.75 16.65
C PRO A 276 -15.93 3.97 16.12
N MET A 277 -16.62 5.11 16.14
CA MET A 277 -16.12 6.41 15.75
C MET A 277 -15.47 7.16 16.91
N ALA A 278 -14.51 8.02 16.60
CA ALA A 278 -13.92 8.95 17.56
C ALA A 278 -14.92 10.06 17.87
N ALA A 279 -15.48 10.08 19.08
CA ALA A 279 -16.51 11.01 19.50
C ALA A 279 -16.16 12.50 19.25
N ALA A 280 -14.88 12.87 19.41
CA ALA A 280 -14.41 14.23 19.17
C ALA A 280 -14.58 14.72 17.71
N THR A 281 -14.61 13.79 16.75
CA THR A 281 -14.77 14.11 15.33
C THR A 281 -16.21 14.30 14.90
N ILE A 282 -17.17 13.89 15.74
CA ILE A 282 -18.60 14.05 15.50
C ILE A 282 -19.08 15.29 16.25
N ASN A 283 -19.29 16.38 15.52
CA ASN A 283 -19.63 17.68 16.08
C ASN A 283 -20.43 18.54 15.08
N LYS A 284 -20.78 19.77 15.48
CA LYS A 284 -21.67 20.68 14.73
C LYS A 284 -21.14 21.08 13.35
N ARG A 285 -19.85 20.85 13.06
CA ARG A 285 -19.23 21.12 11.77
C ARG A 285 -19.18 19.90 10.86
N THR A 286 -19.21 18.69 11.45
CA THR A 286 -19.09 17.44 10.70
C THR A 286 -20.42 16.77 10.45
N PHE A 287 -21.41 16.93 11.34
CA PHE A 287 -22.80 16.53 11.10
C PHE A 287 -23.66 17.78 10.98
N GLN A 288 -24.15 18.06 9.77
CA GLN A 288 -24.86 19.28 9.41
C GLN A 288 -26.21 18.96 8.75
N ILE A 289 -27.18 19.83 8.99
CA ILE A 289 -28.47 19.79 8.30
C ILE A 289 -28.68 21.16 7.67
N ALA A 290 -29.14 21.20 6.43
CA ALA A 290 -29.47 22.40 5.72
C ALA A 290 -30.92 22.36 5.25
N VAL A 291 -31.59 23.50 5.37
CA VAL A 291 -32.91 23.76 4.77
C VAL A 291 -32.68 24.60 3.54
N ILE A 292 -33.22 24.16 2.40
CA ILE A 292 -33.11 24.81 1.11
C ILE A 292 -34.52 25.24 0.69
N ASN A 293 -34.67 26.55 0.49
CA ASN A 293 -35.92 27.16 0.03
C ASN A 293 -35.65 27.99 -1.22
N GLU A 294 -36.65 28.18 -2.08
CA GLU A 294 -36.59 29.13 -3.18
C GLU A 294 -36.98 30.54 -2.71
N ASP A 295 -36.21 31.54 -3.13
CA ASP A 295 -36.54 32.94 -2.94
C ASP A 295 -37.60 33.39 -3.95
N GLU A 296 -38.75 33.87 -3.45
CA GLU A 296 -39.92 34.23 -4.26
C GLU A 296 -39.63 35.30 -5.32
N ASN A 297 -38.68 36.19 -5.07
CA ASN A 297 -38.40 37.33 -5.95
C ASN A 297 -37.45 36.99 -7.09
N THR A 298 -36.56 36.02 -6.88
CA THR A 298 -35.41 35.78 -7.76
C THR A 298 -35.33 34.34 -8.28
N GLY A 299 -36.02 33.41 -7.62
CA GLY A 299 -35.90 31.97 -7.88
C GLY A 299 -34.60 31.34 -7.37
N TYR A 300 -33.75 32.08 -6.63
CA TYR A 300 -32.52 31.51 -6.06
C TYR A 300 -32.84 30.51 -4.94
N ARG A 301 -32.14 29.37 -4.94
CA ARG A 301 -32.19 28.41 -3.83
C ARG A 301 -31.26 28.84 -2.71
N LEU A 302 -31.84 29.22 -1.57
CA LEU A 302 -31.13 29.64 -0.37
C LEU A 302 -30.92 28.45 0.55
N LYS A 303 -29.67 28.03 0.70
CA LYS A 303 -29.25 26.97 1.63
C LYS A 303 -28.89 27.58 2.99
N ARG A 304 -29.64 27.21 4.04
CA ARG A 304 -29.42 27.67 5.42
C ARG A 304 -29.15 26.49 6.33
N PHE A 305 -28.04 26.52 7.06
CA PHE A 305 -27.74 25.47 8.02
C PHE A 305 -28.59 25.59 9.28
N VAL A 306 -29.20 24.48 9.69
CA VAL A 306 -29.98 24.36 10.91
C VAL A 306 -29.02 24.35 12.11
N PRO A 307 -29.23 25.21 13.13
CA PRO A 307 -28.40 25.21 14.31
C PRO A 307 -28.65 23.96 15.16
N ALA A 308 -27.56 23.26 15.53
CA ALA A 308 -27.61 22.13 16.45
C ALA A 308 -27.62 22.61 17.90
N GLU A 309 -28.51 22.05 18.73
CA GLU A 309 -28.45 22.17 20.19
C GLU A 309 -27.25 21.37 20.71
N SER A 310 -27.29 20.06 20.45
CA SER A 310 -26.26 19.09 20.76
C SER A 310 -26.14 18.07 19.63
N ILE A 311 -24.97 17.46 19.53
CA ILE A 311 -24.78 16.25 18.74
C ILE A 311 -24.22 15.22 19.70
N GLU A 312 -25.00 14.17 19.92
CA GLU A 312 -24.65 13.10 20.84
C GLU A 312 -24.11 11.91 20.06
N TYR A 313 -23.04 11.32 20.57
CA TYR A 313 -22.51 10.09 20.01
C TYR A 313 -22.47 9.01 21.09
N HIS A 314 -23.21 7.93 20.84
CA HIS A 314 -23.33 6.78 21.74
C HIS A 314 -22.55 5.61 21.13
N PRO A 315 -21.34 5.29 21.62
CA PRO A 315 -20.54 4.18 21.11
C PRO A 315 -21.13 2.82 21.51
N HIS A 316 -21.02 1.83 20.63
CA HIS A 316 -21.45 0.44 20.88
C HIS A 316 -20.32 -0.55 20.52
N PRO A 317 -20.26 -1.78 21.07
CA PRO A 317 -19.18 -2.72 20.79
C PRO A 317 -19.00 -3.10 19.31
N HIS A 318 -20.07 -2.95 18.52
CA HIS A 318 -20.10 -3.24 17.08
C HIS A 318 -20.47 -2.01 16.24
N GLY A 319 -20.13 -0.81 16.70
CA GLY A 319 -20.47 0.41 15.96
C GLY A 319 -20.64 1.66 16.82
N GLY A 320 -21.54 2.53 16.39
CA GLY A 320 -21.96 3.68 17.18
C GLY A 320 -23.11 4.42 16.52
N ARG A 321 -23.86 5.18 17.32
CA ARG A 321 -24.97 6.01 16.83
C ARG A 321 -24.69 7.47 17.12
N ALA A 322 -24.75 8.31 16.09
CA ALA A 322 -24.69 9.76 16.23
C ALA A 322 -26.08 10.37 16.03
N THR A 323 -26.52 11.22 16.95
CA THR A 323 -27.83 11.89 16.90
C THR A 323 -27.64 13.40 16.88
N PHE A 324 -28.25 14.06 15.91
CA PHE A 324 -28.32 15.51 15.80
C PHE A 324 -29.62 16.01 16.44
N HIS A 325 -29.49 16.82 17.48
CA HIS A 325 -30.62 17.53 18.09
C HIS A 325 -30.67 18.96 17.59
N VAL A 326 -31.80 19.33 17.01
CA VAL A 326 -32.04 20.67 16.49
C VAL A 326 -32.24 21.65 17.65
N SER A 327 -31.75 22.89 17.50
CA SER A 327 -31.94 23.92 18.52
C SER A 327 -33.40 24.22 18.77
N GLU A 328 -33.78 24.31 20.04
CA GLU A 328 -35.15 24.58 20.46
C GLU A 328 -35.68 25.89 19.88
N ARG A 329 -34.85 26.93 19.84
CA ARG A 329 -35.21 28.22 19.24
C ARG A 329 -35.62 28.06 17.78
N TRP A 330 -34.81 27.35 17.00
CA TRP A 330 -35.11 27.10 15.59
C TRP A 330 -36.38 26.27 15.44
N ARG A 331 -36.57 25.25 16.28
CA ARG A 331 -37.77 24.40 16.27
C ARG A 331 -39.05 25.20 16.49
N ILE A 332 -39.04 26.13 17.46
CA ILE A 332 -40.20 26.99 17.75
C ILE A 332 -40.44 27.96 16.57
N ASP A 333 -39.41 28.68 16.14
CA ASP A 333 -39.52 29.72 15.12
C ASP A 333 -39.95 29.14 13.75
N GLU A 334 -39.36 28.02 13.33
CA GLU A 334 -39.55 27.46 11.99
C GLU A 334 -40.66 26.41 11.91
N LEU A 335 -40.92 25.63 12.97
CA LEU A 335 -41.97 24.60 12.93
C LEU A 335 -43.32 25.10 13.47
N GLN A 336 -43.30 25.94 14.50
CA GLN A 336 -44.53 26.42 15.16
C GLN A 336 -44.96 27.81 14.67
N GLY A 337 -44.00 28.65 14.24
CA GLY A 337 -44.23 30.00 13.75
C GLY A 337 -44.67 30.13 12.29
N TYR A 338 -44.75 31.38 11.82
CA TYR A 338 -44.93 31.72 10.41
C TYR A 338 -43.57 31.66 9.70
N SER A 339 -43.27 30.51 9.08
CA SER A 339 -41.99 30.26 8.42
C SER A 339 -42.15 29.96 6.93
N ILE A 340 -41.07 30.19 6.16
CA ILE A 340 -41.02 29.90 4.72
C ILE A 340 -41.19 28.40 4.45
N PRO A 341 -40.49 27.48 5.17
CA PRO A 341 -40.67 26.05 5.00
C PRO A 341 -42.13 25.60 5.18
N ARG A 342 -42.86 26.24 6.10
CA ARG A 342 -44.25 25.90 6.38
C ARG A 342 -45.20 26.35 5.27
N ARG A 343 -44.94 27.48 4.61
CA ARG A 343 -45.82 28.00 3.54
C ARG A 343 -45.62 27.31 2.19
N HIS A 344 -44.36 27.08 1.82
CA HIS A 344 -44.01 26.65 0.47
C HIS A 344 -43.41 25.24 0.41
N GLY A 345 -43.22 24.60 1.56
CA GLY A 345 -42.38 23.42 1.66
C GLY A 345 -40.90 23.81 1.70
N ALA A 346 -40.05 22.82 1.91
CA ALA A 346 -38.61 23.00 1.91
C ALA A 346 -37.90 21.71 1.54
N ASP A 347 -36.73 21.82 0.94
CA ASP A 347 -35.83 20.69 0.78
C ASP A 347 -34.88 20.61 1.95
N ILE A 348 -34.79 19.44 2.57
CA ILE A 348 -33.90 19.17 3.68
C ILE A 348 -32.73 18.35 3.14
N GLU A 349 -31.51 18.84 3.37
CA GLU A 349 -30.28 18.14 3.03
C GLU A 349 -29.48 17.88 4.30
N ILE A 350 -29.14 16.62 4.52
CA ILE A 350 -28.33 16.15 5.64
C ILE A 350 -26.96 15.79 5.10
N ILE A 351 -25.93 16.32 5.75
CA ILE A 351 -24.54 16.19 5.34
C ILE A 351 -23.74 15.66 6.53
N LEU A 352 -23.08 14.52 6.34
CA LEU A 352 -21.95 14.13 7.19
C LEU A 352 -20.64 14.28 6.43
N ARG A 353 -19.74 15.07 6.97
CA ARG A 353 -18.40 15.32 6.44
C ARG A 353 -17.50 14.13 6.73
N GLY A 354 -17.64 13.05 5.97
CA GLY A 354 -16.94 11.79 6.22
C GLY A 354 -15.41 11.95 6.24
N SER A 355 -14.88 12.88 5.43
CA SER A 355 -13.45 13.24 5.42
C SER A 355 -12.92 13.78 6.76
N LEU A 356 -13.79 14.28 7.63
CA LEU A 356 -13.44 14.83 8.96
C LEU A 356 -13.86 13.92 10.11
N ILE A 357 -14.68 12.90 9.85
CA ILE A 357 -15.17 11.96 10.85
C ILE A 357 -14.26 10.73 10.79
N THR A 358 -13.57 10.41 11.88
CA THR A 358 -12.61 9.30 11.90
C THR A 358 -13.02 8.20 12.86
N GLY A 359 -12.75 6.95 12.48
CA GLY A 359 -12.84 5.77 13.35
C GLY A 359 -11.78 5.78 14.46
N ALA A 360 -11.90 4.82 15.39
CA ALA A 360 -10.94 4.63 16.49
C ALA A 360 -9.48 4.40 16.03
N HIS A 361 -9.29 3.88 14.82
CA HIS A 361 -7.97 3.61 14.23
C HIS A 361 -7.45 4.74 13.32
N GLY A 362 -8.10 5.91 13.33
CA GLY A 362 -7.68 7.09 12.57
C GLY A 362 -8.04 7.08 11.08
N LYS A 363 -8.76 6.06 10.59
CA LYS A 363 -9.32 6.02 9.24
C LYS A 363 -10.56 6.90 9.15
N ALA A 364 -10.71 7.68 8.07
CA ALA A 364 -11.90 8.49 7.86
C ALA A 364 -13.10 7.62 7.43
N LEU A 365 -14.32 8.09 7.72
CA LEU A 365 -15.58 7.49 7.28
C LEU A 365 -15.62 7.41 5.75
N ASP A 366 -15.95 6.25 5.20
CA ASP A 366 -16.27 6.10 3.78
C ASP A 366 -17.74 6.53 3.58
N GLY A 367 -17.90 7.84 3.39
CA GLY A 367 -19.17 8.53 3.49
C GLY A 367 -20.01 8.51 2.22
N ASP A 368 -19.45 8.15 1.06
CA ASP A 368 -20.15 8.30 -0.21
C ASP A 368 -21.43 7.45 -0.28
N PHE A 369 -22.60 8.09 -0.29
CA PHE A 369 -23.89 7.39 -0.29
C PHE A 369 -24.32 6.96 -1.71
N VAL A 370 -23.51 6.10 -2.32
CA VAL A 370 -23.63 5.73 -3.74
C VAL A 370 -24.95 5.01 -4.02
N GLY A 371 -25.82 5.67 -4.80
CA GLY A 371 -27.10 5.12 -5.22
C GLY A 371 -28.11 4.89 -4.09
N GLY A 372 -27.93 5.55 -2.94
CA GLY A 372 -28.85 5.45 -1.79
C GLY A 372 -28.83 4.09 -1.09
N LYS A 373 -27.75 3.32 -1.24
CA LYS A 373 -27.61 1.97 -0.68
C LYS A 373 -26.72 1.98 0.56
N PHE A 374 -27.04 1.06 1.46
CA PHE A 374 -26.24 0.77 2.64
C PHE A 374 -25.47 -0.56 2.47
N PRO A 375 -24.30 -0.72 3.10
CA PRO A 375 -23.53 0.32 3.81
C PRO A 375 -23.06 1.43 2.85
N SER A 376 -22.83 2.65 3.36
CA SER A 376 -22.27 3.73 2.55
C SER A 376 -20.88 3.37 2.06
N GLY A 377 -20.40 4.05 1.03
CA GLY A 377 -19.00 4.08 0.65
C GLY A 377 -18.68 3.61 -0.76
N ASN A 378 -17.46 3.89 -1.19
CA ASN A 378 -16.92 3.49 -2.49
C ASN A 378 -15.59 2.70 -2.39
N GLY A 379 -15.18 2.33 -1.17
CA GLY A 379 -13.92 1.65 -0.87
C GLY A 379 -12.75 2.61 -0.64
N VAL A 380 -13.02 3.90 -0.37
CA VAL A 380 -12.00 4.93 -0.14
C VAL A 380 -12.37 5.76 1.08
N GLN A 381 -11.36 6.08 1.90
CA GLN A 381 -11.57 6.90 3.10
C GLN A 381 -12.02 8.31 2.72
N GLY A 382 -13.04 8.81 3.43
CA GLY A 382 -13.56 10.15 3.26
C GLY A 382 -14.79 10.18 2.35
N GLY A 383 -14.96 11.29 1.63
CA GLY A 383 -16.22 11.60 0.97
C GLY A 383 -17.25 12.14 1.96
N ASP A 384 -18.29 12.78 1.43
CA ASP A 384 -19.36 13.34 2.24
C ASP A 384 -20.62 12.49 2.07
N PHE A 385 -21.18 12.06 3.19
CA PHE A 385 -22.48 11.41 3.20
C PHE A 385 -23.55 12.47 3.02
N ILE A 386 -24.27 12.42 1.90
CA ILE A 386 -25.32 13.38 1.58
C ILE A 386 -26.62 12.62 1.35
N SER A 387 -27.65 13.00 2.10
CA SER A 387 -29.01 12.46 1.98
C SER A 387 -30.01 13.60 2.05
N TRP A 388 -31.08 13.55 1.27
CA TRP A 388 -32.06 14.63 1.20
C TRP A 388 -33.49 14.11 1.12
N PHE A 389 -34.44 14.97 1.46
CA PHE A 389 -35.88 14.77 1.27
C PHE A 389 -36.60 16.11 1.17
N SER A 390 -37.78 16.13 0.55
CA SER A 390 -38.57 17.35 0.37
C SER A 390 -39.82 17.30 1.23
N VAL A 391 -40.10 18.39 1.94
CA VAL A 391 -41.22 18.52 2.88
C VAL A 391 -42.35 19.29 2.23
N ALA A 392 -43.57 18.76 2.33
CA ALA A 392 -44.76 19.44 1.85
C ALA A 392 -45.12 20.64 2.75
N PRO A 393 -45.81 21.67 2.22
CA PRO A 393 -46.32 22.78 3.02
C PRO A 393 -47.14 22.30 4.23
N GLY A 394 -46.96 22.99 5.36
CA GLY A 394 -47.72 22.72 6.57
C GLY A 394 -49.14 23.28 6.53
N PRO A 395 -50.02 22.82 7.44
CA PRO A 395 -51.40 23.30 7.52
C PRO A 395 -51.45 24.81 7.82
N GLU A 396 -52.36 25.51 7.15
CA GLU A 396 -52.61 26.94 7.35
C GLU A 396 -52.93 27.23 8.83
N LEU A 397 -52.19 28.17 9.42
CA LEU A 397 -52.51 28.70 10.74
C LEU A 397 -53.83 29.47 10.63
N LYS A 398 -54.88 28.98 11.30
CA LYS A 398 -56.15 29.73 11.42
C LYS A 398 -55.83 31.09 12.05
N ARG A 399 -56.11 32.18 11.33
CA ARG A 399 -56.07 33.54 11.88
C ARG A 399 -57.02 33.59 13.09
N GLN A 400 -56.48 33.80 14.28
CA GLN A 400 -57.25 34.25 15.44
C GLN A 400 -57.42 35.76 15.39
#